data_AF-A0A0B1R8G0-F1
#
_entry.id   AF-A0A0B1R8G0-F1
#
_cell.length_a   1.000
_cell.length_b   1.000
_cell.length_c   1.000
_cell.angle_alpha   90.00
_cell.angle_beta   90.00
_cell.angle_gamma   90.00
#
_symmetry.space_group_name_H-M   'P 1'
#
loop_
_entity.id
_entity.type
_entity.pdbx_description
1 polymer ?
#
loop_
_entity_poly.entity_id
_entity_poly.type
_entity_poly.pdbx_seq_one_letter_code
_entity_poly.pdbx_strand_id
1 'polypeptide(L)'
;MSNKGGPGKTSSTTNTAVALAQLGKRVLLVDGDQQANATEVMANGKKEYAQYGHTVCDLYNNQKFDVRQVIIPAMNGDQEIPNLYLIPSDPSFERVMENCMARPHREKILMRHLKPVMDEFDFIFIDCSPALNLSASNAAFMADHVLIPIDGGSFSVTGAQTVLNYLDEIKEEEFTHYSLFRNEYNSSKKVMNNFLQSELERIDRFRNNVLKTRIRTDENVAQAQVIFKPVYFYNRNALVINDYKSMAKEMIALKEGKL
;
A
#
# COMPACT_ATOMS: atom_id res chain seq x y z
N MET A 1 -3.12 -1.79 4.50
CA MET A 1 -2.77 -1.55 5.92
C MET A 1 -2.49 -2.85 6.64
N SER A 2 -1.64 -2.84 7.67
CA SER A 2 -1.42 -3.98 8.57
C SER A 2 -0.72 -3.51 9.84
N ASN A 3 -1.16 -3.98 11.01
CA ASN A 3 -0.60 -3.64 12.32
C ASN A 3 0.69 -4.43 12.68
N LYS A 4 1.43 -4.89 11.67
CA LYS A 4 2.68 -5.64 11.84
C LYS A 4 3.72 -5.25 10.81
N GLY A 5 4.98 -5.34 11.20
CA GLY A 5 6.12 -5.35 10.28
C GLY A 5 6.19 -6.67 9.52
N GLY A 6 6.53 -6.63 8.23
CA GLY A 6 6.74 -7.83 7.41
C GLY A 6 5.56 -8.53 6.72
N PRO A 7 4.26 -8.15 6.79
CA PRO A 7 3.19 -8.91 6.14
C PRO A 7 3.12 -8.67 4.62
N GLY A 8 4.13 -8.00 4.03
CA GLY A 8 4.21 -7.69 2.61
C GLY A 8 3.40 -6.48 2.14
N LYS A 9 3.21 -5.45 3.00
CA LYS A 9 2.53 -4.18 2.61
C LYS A 9 3.25 -3.53 1.43
N THR A 10 4.48 -3.10 1.62
CA THR A 10 5.28 -2.41 0.61
C THR A 10 5.47 -3.25 -0.64
N SER A 11 5.80 -4.54 -0.53
CA SER A 11 5.92 -5.42 -1.71
C SER A 11 4.61 -5.55 -2.46
N SER A 12 3.49 -5.76 -1.77
CA SER A 12 2.19 -5.90 -2.43
C SER A 12 1.73 -4.60 -3.07
N THR A 13 1.87 -3.48 -2.36
CA THR A 13 1.53 -2.14 -2.86
C THR A 13 2.34 -1.81 -4.12
N THR A 14 3.67 -1.93 -4.04
CA THR A 14 4.55 -1.59 -5.16
C THR A 14 4.32 -2.48 -6.39
N ASN A 15 4.27 -3.80 -6.21
CA ASN A 15 4.11 -4.71 -7.36
C ASN A 15 2.70 -4.68 -7.96
N THR A 16 1.66 -4.47 -7.14
CA THR A 16 0.29 -4.29 -7.65
C THR A 16 0.16 -2.98 -8.43
N ALA A 17 0.78 -1.89 -7.96
CA ALA A 17 0.82 -0.62 -8.68
C ALA A 17 1.50 -0.76 -10.06
N VAL A 18 2.62 -1.48 -10.13
CA VAL A 18 3.27 -1.81 -11.42
C VAL A 18 2.36 -2.64 -12.31
N ALA A 19 1.69 -3.66 -11.78
CA ALA A 19 0.77 -4.50 -12.56
C ALA A 19 -0.43 -3.69 -13.11
N LEU A 20 -0.98 -2.76 -12.34
CA LEU A 20 -2.03 -1.84 -12.80
C LEU A 20 -1.54 -0.89 -13.89
N ALA A 21 -0.35 -0.31 -13.72
CA ALA A 21 0.26 0.56 -14.71
C ALA A 21 0.50 -0.15 -16.06
N GLN A 22 0.90 -1.43 -16.01
CA GLN A 22 1.03 -2.29 -17.19
C GLN A 22 -0.30 -2.63 -17.86
N LEU A 23 -1.40 -2.60 -17.12
CA LEU A 23 -2.75 -2.73 -17.64
C LEU A 23 -3.29 -1.39 -18.17
N GLY A 24 -2.44 -0.36 -18.28
CA GLY A 24 -2.79 0.95 -18.83
C GLY A 24 -3.47 1.89 -17.84
N LYS A 25 -3.51 1.56 -16.55
CA LYS A 25 -4.09 2.43 -15.52
C LYS A 25 -3.07 3.48 -15.07
N ARG A 26 -3.49 4.72 -14.89
CA ARG A 26 -2.67 5.76 -14.26
C ARG A 26 -2.68 5.56 -12.74
N VAL A 27 -1.53 5.32 -12.15
CA VAL A 27 -1.39 4.97 -10.73
C VAL A 27 -0.49 5.97 -10.02
N LEU A 28 -0.96 6.52 -8.91
CA LEU A 28 -0.15 7.28 -7.96
C LEU A 28 0.12 6.42 -6.73
N LEU A 29 1.38 6.26 -6.36
CA LEU A 29 1.78 5.65 -5.10
C LEU A 29 2.22 6.74 -4.12
N VAL A 30 1.65 6.75 -2.92
CA VAL A 30 2.07 7.61 -1.82
C VAL A 30 2.80 6.75 -0.81
N ASP A 31 4.07 7.05 -0.55
CA ASP A 31 4.81 6.43 0.54
C ASP A 31 4.47 7.19 1.84
N GLY A 32 3.81 6.52 2.76
CA GLY A 32 3.37 7.05 4.06
C GLY A 32 4.15 6.45 5.23
N ASP A 33 5.37 5.95 4.99
CA ASP A 33 6.26 5.39 6.00
C ASP A 33 7.60 6.14 6.02
N GLN A 34 8.07 6.50 7.22
CA GLN A 34 9.38 7.17 7.41
C GLN A 34 10.56 6.30 6.94
N GLN A 35 10.37 4.98 6.87
CA GLN A 35 11.40 4.07 6.34
C GLN A 35 11.60 4.21 4.83
N ALA A 36 10.66 4.86 4.13
CA ALA A 36 10.75 5.17 2.70
C ALA A 36 10.99 3.94 1.80
N ASN A 37 10.58 2.74 2.21
CA ASN A 37 10.85 1.50 1.47
C ASN A 37 10.17 1.49 0.09
N ALA A 38 8.94 2.01 0.00
CA ALA A 38 8.24 2.08 -1.29
C ALA A 38 8.91 3.09 -2.22
N THR A 39 9.39 4.20 -1.64
CA THR A 39 10.18 5.22 -2.32
C THR A 39 11.45 4.61 -2.89
N GLU A 40 12.25 3.89 -2.09
CA GLU A 40 13.46 3.25 -2.57
C GLU A 40 13.18 2.31 -3.75
N VAL A 41 12.16 1.45 -3.63
CA VAL A 41 11.77 0.50 -4.69
C VAL A 41 11.31 1.23 -5.96
N MET A 42 10.55 2.31 -5.84
CA MET A 42 9.99 3.04 -7.00
C MET A 42 10.92 4.13 -7.53
N ALA A 43 11.97 4.49 -6.83
CA ALA A 43 12.99 5.45 -7.25
C ALA A 43 14.32 4.76 -7.61
N ASN A 44 14.32 3.43 -7.79
CA ASN A 44 15.50 2.64 -8.15
C ASN A 44 16.67 2.82 -7.16
N GLY A 45 16.39 2.76 -5.86
CA GLY A 45 17.38 2.89 -4.79
C GLY A 45 17.98 4.28 -4.64
N LYS A 46 17.56 5.27 -5.45
CA LYS A 46 17.97 6.66 -5.30
C LYS A 46 17.27 7.23 -4.07
N LYS A 47 17.93 7.16 -2.91
CA LYS A 47 17.59 7.97 -1.73
C LYS A 47 17.66 9.48 -2.01
N GLU A 48 18.24 9.88 -3.15
CA GLU A 48 18.49 11.28 -3.53
C GLU A 48 17.24 12.16 -3.64
N TYR A 49 16.02 11.61 -3.67
CA TYR A 49 14.80 12.42 -3.54
C TYR A 49 14.57 12.95 -2.12
N ALA A 50 15.11 12.27 -1.10
CA ALA A 50 15.05 12.68 0.30
C ALA A 50 16.09 13.74 0.71
N GLN A 51 17.03 14.12 -0.17
CA GLN A 51 18.02 15.17 0.13
C GLN A 51 17.84 16.47 -0.66
N TYR A 52 17.17 16.46 -1.83
CA TYR A 52 17.07 17.65 -2.70
C TYR A 52 15.72 17.86 -3.40
N GLY A 53 14.73 16.98 -3.18
CA GLY A 53 13.37 17.12 -3.73
C GLY A 53 12.32 17.35 -2.65
N HIS A 54 11.08 17.59 -3.07
CA HIS A 54 9.93 17.58 -2.16
C HIS A 54 9.55 16.15 -1.81
N THR A 55 9.03 15.94 -0.61
CA THR A 55 8.52 14.66 -0.13
C THR A 55 7.13 14.82 0.48
N VAL A 56 6.54 13.73 0.93
CA VAL A 56 5.28 13.74 1.66
C VAL A 56 5.33 14.74 2.84
N CYS A 57 6.51 14.98 3.43
CA CYS A 57 6.73 15.97 4.48
C CYS A 57 6.24 17.38 4.11
N ASP A 58 6.41 17.82 2.87
CA ASP A 58 5.98 19.14 2.41
C ASP A 58 4.46 19.31 2.51
N LEU A 59 3.70 18.26 2.20
CA LEU A 59 2.23 18.24 2.33
C LEU A 59 1.80 18.42 3.78
N TYR A 60 2.56 17.87 4.73
CA TYR A 60 2.25 17.99 6.15
C TYR A 60 2.78 19.30 6.74
N ASN A 61 3.87 19.86 6.23
CA ASN A 61 4.45 21.10 6.74
C ASN A 61 3.74 22.36 6.22
N ASN A 62 3.24 22.34 4.98
CA ASN A 62 2.65 23.51 4.34
C ASN A 62 1.28 23.20 3.73
N GLN A 63 0.22 23.67 4.38
CA GLN A 63 -1.17 23.49 3.92
C GLN A 63 -1.45 24.06 2.52
N LYS A 64 -0.64 25.02 2.03
CA LYS A 64 -0.78 25.62 0.70
C LYS A 64 0.14 25.01 -0.34
N PHE A 65 0.89 23.96 0.01
CA PHE A 65 1.77 23.28 -0.92
C PHE A 65 0.98 22.65 -2.07
N ASP A 66 1.39 22.92 -3.30
CA ASP A 66 0.80 22.29 -4.47
C ASP A 66 1.33 20.86 -4.61
N VAL A 67 0.45 19.89 -4.42
CA VAL A 67 0.78 18.46 -4.47
C VAL A 67 1.44 18.04 -5.78
N ARG A 68 1.20 18.75 -6.89
CA ARG A 68 1.83 18.42 -8.17
C ARG A 68 3.35 18.59 -8.17
N GLN A 69 3.90 19.40 -7.26
CA GLN A 69 5.35 19.64 -7.14
C GLN A 69 6.10 18.48 -6.46
N VAL A 70 5.39 17.59 -5.75
CA VAL A 70 5.98 16.41 -5.10
C VAL A 70 5.74 15.12 -5.87
N ILE A 71 4.82 15.13 -6.85
CA ILE A 71 4.55 13.95 -7.69
C ILE A 71 5.68 13.80 -8.71
N ILE A 72 6.38 12.68 -8.64
CA ILE A 72 7.45 12.31 -9.57
C ILE A 72 7.10 11.01 -10.31
N PRO A 73 7.65 10.76 -11.51
CA PRO A 73 7.51 9.45 -12.16
C PRO A 73 8.23 8.37 -11.33
N ALA A 74 7.67 7.16 -11.31
CA ALA A 74 8.40 6.01 -10.81
C ALA A 74 9.47 5.58 -11.83
N MET A 75 10.58 5.02 -11.34
CA MET A 75 11.80 4.80 -12.11
C MET A 75 12.23 3.33 -12.09
N ASN A 76 12.75 2.86 -13.23
CA ASN A 76 13.52 1.62 -13.35
C ASN A 76 14.86 1.96 -14.02
N GLY A 77 15.93 2.03 -13.22
CA GLY A 77 17.18 2.65 -13.65
C GLY A 77 16.97 4.15 -13.92
N ASP A 78 17.36 4.59 -15.11
CA ASP A 78 17.18 5.98 -15.58
C ASP A 78 15.95 6.15 -16.49
N GLN A 79 15.08 5.13 -16.55
CA GLN A 79 13.86 5.15 -17.34
C GLN A 79 12.63 5.27 -16.44
N GLU A 80 11.70 6.12 -16.83
CA GLU A 80 10.39 6.20 -16.18
C GLU A 80 9.57 4.94 -16.45
N ILE A 81 8.80 4.50 -15.46
CA ILE A 81 7.80 3.45 -15.58
C ILE A 81 6.51 4.12 -16.08
N PRO A 82 6.02 3.81 -17.29
CA PRO A 82 4.85 4.47 -17.84
C PRO A 82 3.61 4.31 -16.94
N ASN A 83 2.82 5.38 -16.84
CA ASN A 83 1.59 5.46 -16.05
C ASN A 83 1.75 5.27 -14.52
N LEU A 84 2.98 5.24 -13.99
CA LEU A 84 3.23 5.05 -12.57
C LEU A 84 3.97 6.25 -11.98
N TYR A 85 3.40 6.81 -10.92
CA TYR A 85 3.87 8.01 -10.26
C TYR A 85 4.03 7.75 -8.76
N LEU A 86 4.83 8.59 -8.10
CA LEU A 86 5.22 8.44 -6.72
C LEU A 86 5.15 9.80 -6.00
N ILE A 87 4.62 9.82 -4.78
CA ILE A 87 4.91 10.82 -3.75
C ILE A 87 5.88 10.17 -2.77
N PRO A 88 7.16 10.58 -2.76
CA PRO A 88 8.19 9.93 -1.95
C PRO A 88 8.06 10.30 -0.48
N SER A 89 8.60 9.44 0.38
CA SER A 89 8.78 9.68 1.82
C SER A 89 10.26 9.77 2.17
N ASP A 90 10.54 10.24 3.39
CA ASP A 90 11.89 10.29 3.95
C ASP A 90 11.87 10.16 5.49
N PRO A 91 13.04 9.93 6.13
CA PRO A 91 13.11 9.73 7.58
C PRO A 91 12.62 10.91 8.43
N SER A 92 12.60 12.14 7.90
CA SER A 92 12.07 13.31 8.63
C SER A 92 10.55 13.26 8.82
N PHE A 93 9.85 12.37 8.08
CA PHE A 93 8.41 12.23 8.15
C PHE A 93 7.92 11.92 9.57
N GLU A 94 8.67 11.12 10.35
CA GLU A 94 8.36 10.83 11.76
C GLU A 94 8.17 12.12 12.57
N ARG A 95 9.17 13.00 12.51
CA ARG A 95 9.18 14.28 13.24
C ARG A 95 8.11 15.24 12.72
N VAL A 96 7.87 15.25 11.42
CA VAL A 96 6.79 16.08 10.82
C VAL A 96 5.43 15.64 11.34
N MET A 97 5.21 14.33 11.47
CA MET A 97 3.97 13.77 12.01
C MET A 97 3.78 14.10 13.49
N GLU A 98 4.84 14.04 14.30
CA GLU A 98 4.80 14.48 15.70
C GLU A 98 4.39 15.95 15.84
N ASN A 99 4.97 16.84 15.02
CA ASN A 99 4.63 18.27 15.00
C ASN A 99 3.18 18.54 14.57
N CYS A 100 2.58 17.63 13.80
CA CYS A 100 1.20 17.73 13.36
C CYS A 100 0.19 17.28 14.43
N MET A 101 0.63 16.64 15.51
CA MET A 101 -0.29 16.11 16.53
C MET A 101 -1.16 17.22 17.15
N ALA A 102 -0.64 18.41 17.43
CA ALA A 102 -1.47 19.47 18.03
C ALA A 102 -2.41 20.18 17.03
N ARG A 103 -2.33 19.85 15.73
CA ARG A 103 -3.06 20.60 14.68
C ARG A 103 -4.53 20.16 14.59
N PRO A 104 -5.46 21.10 14.40
CA PRO A 104 -6.83 20.78 14.04
C PRO A 104 -6.89 20.03 12.70
N HIS A 105 -7.78 19.03 12.61
CA HIS A 105 -8.00 18.24 11.40
C HIS A 105 -6.72 17.60 10.81
N ARG A 106 -5.81 17.21 11.70
CA ARG A 106 -4.52 16.57 11.39
C ARG A 106 -4.68 15.26 10.61
N GLU A 107 -5.80 14.58 10.80
CA GLU A 107 -6.19 13.33 10.16
C GLU A 107 -6.70 13.52 8.72
N LYS A 108 -6.91 14.78 8.28
CA LYS A 108 -7.41 15.14 6.94
C LYS A 108 -6.37 15.91 6.12
N ILE A 109 -5.10 15.88 6.50
CA ILE A 109 -4.03 16.60 5.78
C ILE A 109 -3.89 16.01 4.37
N LEU A 110 -3.66 14.70 4.28
CA LEU A 110 -3.40 14.05 3.00
C LEU A 110 -4.59 14.16 2.03
N MET A 111 -5.81 13.97 2.53
CA MET A 111 -7.05 14.13 1.75
C MET A 111 -7.17 15.53 1.14
N ARG A 112 -6.85 16.59 1.90
CA ARG A 112 -6.92 17.98 1.39
C ARG A 112 -5.94 18.23 0.25
N HIS A 113 -4.72 17.69 0.34
CA HIS A 113 -3.71 17.86 -0.69
C HIS A 113 -3.97 17.01 -1.93
N LEU A 114 -4.51 15.79 -1.79
CA LEU A 114 -4.71 14.90 -2.94
C LEU A 114 -6.03 15.16 -3.68
N LYS A 115 -7.06 15.72 -3.03
CA LYS A 115 -8.35 16.03 -3.66
C LYS A 115 -8.24 16.74 -5.03
N PRO A 116 -7.37 17.74 -5.24
CA PRO A 116 -7.23 18.44 -6.53
C PRO A 116 -6.61 17.63 -7.67
N VAL A 117 -6.06 16.43 -7.40
CA VAL A 117 -5.42 15.56 -8.39
C VAL A 117 -6.06 14.18 -8.48
N MET A 118 -7.13 13.91 -7.70
CA MET A 118 -7.76 12.58 -7.68
C MET A 118 -8.24 12.14 -9.07
N ASP A 119 -8.79 13.06 -9.86
CA ASP A 119 -9.32 12.76 -11.21
C ASP A 119 -8.21 12.52 -12.26
N GLU A 120 -6.94 12.75 -11.92
CA GLU A 120 -5.80 12.51 -12.81
C GLU A 120 -5.30 11.06 -12.77
N PHE A 121 -5.74 10.28 -11.78
CA PHE A 121 -5.28 8.91 -11.54
C PHE A 121 -6.45 7.93 -11.47
N ASP A 122 -6.29 6.77 -12.09
CA ASP A 122 -7.23 5.67 -11.94
C ASP A 122 -7.15 5.03 -10.55
N PHE A 123 -5.94 4.97 -9.97
CA PHE A 123 -5.71 4.42 -8.65
C PHE A 123 -4.72 5.27 -7.86
N ILE A 124 -5.02 5.53 -6.60
CA ILE A 124 -4.08 6.08 -5.63
C ILE A 124 -3.86 5.04 -4.54
N PHE A 125 -2.63 4.55 -4.42
CA PHE A 125 -2.22 3.67 -3.34
C PHE A 125 -1.51 4.47 -2.26
N ILE A 126 -1.72 4.09 -1.00
CA ILE A 126 -1.00 4.66 0.13
C ILE A 126 -0.31 3.51 0.86
N ASP A 127 1.02 3.44 0.78
CA ASP A 127 1.79 2.47 1.56
C ASP A 127 1.94 2.99 2.98
N CYS A 128 1.19 2.41 3.90
CA CYS A 128 1.14 2.87 5.28
C CYS A 128 2.21 2.17 6.13
N SER A 129 2.79 2.92 7.06
CA SER A 129 3.58 2.38 8.17
C SER A 129 2.83 1.26 8.92
N PRO A 130 3.52 0.26 9.49
CA PRO A 130 2.89 -0.75 10.34
C PRO A 130 2.25 -0.18 11.61
N ALA A 131 2.68 0.99 12.08
CA ALA A 131 2.09 1.62 13.25
C ALA A 131 0.73 2.25 12.91
N LEU A 132 -0.28 2.01 13.74
CA LEU A 132 -1.60 2.65 13.66
C LEU A 132 -1.55 4.09 14.20
N ASN A 133 -0.69 4.92 13.59
CA ASN A 133 -0.41 6.29 13.98
C ASN A 133 -1.16 7.31 13.09
N LEU A 134 -0.82 8.59 13.20
CA LEU A 134 -1.45 9.67 12.42
C LEU A 134 -1.32 9.49 10.89
N SER A 135 -0.29 8.77 10.40
CA SER A 135 -0.15 8.46 8.97
C SER A 135 -1.22 7.46 8.55
N ALA A 136 -1.41 6.41 9.35
CA ALA A 136 -2.49 5.45 9.16
C ALA A 136 -3.87 6.11 9.25
N SER A 137 -4.07 7.08 10.14
CA SER A 137 -5.32 7.87 10.20
C SER A 137 -5.54 8.66 8.92
N ASN A 138 -4.53 9.38 8.42
CA ASN A 138 -4.63 10.14 7.18
C ASN A 138 -4.97 9.26 5.98
N ALA A 139 -4.33 8.09 5.89
CA ALA A 139 -4.64 7.11 4.87
C ALA A 139 -6.08 6.58 5.02
N ALA A 140 -6.53 6.26 6.24
CA ALA A 140 -7.89 5.78 6.50
C ALA A 140 -8.96 6.81 6.14
N PHE A 141 -8.73 8.09 6.45
CA PHE A 141 -9.67 9.16 6.12
C PHE A 141 -9.87 9.32 4.61
N MET A 142 -8.81 9.11 3.82
CA MET A 142 -8.86 9.24 2.37
C MET A 142 -9.31 7.95 1.66
N ALA A 143 -9.00 6.78 2.21
CA ALA A 143 -9.18 5.52 1.50
C ALA A 143 -10.65 5.21 1.21
N ASP A 144 -10.96 5.01 -0.07
CA ASP A 144 -12.22 4.41 -0.53
C ASP A 144 -12.27 2.91 -0.21
N HIS A 145 -11.10 2.26 -0.19
CA HIS A 145 -10.98 0.83 0.06
C HIS A 145 -9.66 0.49 0.76
N VAL A 146 -9.67 -0.43 1.73
CA VAL A 146 -8.46 -0.85 2.45
C VAL A 146 -8.09 -2.29 2.12
N LEU A 147 -6.87 -2.51 1.61
CA LEU A 147 -6.31 -3.86 1.44
C LEU A 147 -5.52 -4.30 2.67
N ILE A 148 -5.80 -5.50 3.16
CA ILE A 148 -5.20 -6.07 4.37
C ILE A 148 -4.53 -7.41 4.03
N PRO A 149 -3.19 -7.49 4.00
CA PRO A 149 -2.50 -8.76 3.78
C PRO A 149 -2.63 -9.70 4.99
N ILE A 150 -2.91 -10.97 4.70
CA ILE A 150 -2.90 -12.09 5.65
C ILE A 150 -1.80 -13.06 5.25
N ASP A 151 -0.70 -13.10 6.00
CA ASP A 151 0.37 -14.06 5.82
C ASP A 151 0.04 -15.44 6.44
N GLY A 152 1.05 -16.31 6.55
CA GLY A 152 0.92 -17.64 7.14
C GLY A 152 0.76 -17.68 8.67
N GLY A 153 0.95 -16.58 9.38
CA GLY A 153 0.93 -16.56 10.84
C GLY A 153 -0.48 -16.48 11.41
N SER A 154 -0.78 -17.26 12.45
CA SER A 154 -2.05 -17.17 13.21
C SER A 154 -2.32 -15.75 13.71
N PHE A 155 -1.27 -15.06 14.15
CA PHE A 155 -1.33 -13.68 14.60
C PHE A 155 -1.81 -12.68 13.53
N SER A 156 -1.83 -13.05 12.24
CA SER A 156 -2.18 -12.12 11.14
C SER A 156 -3.69 -11.96 11.00
N VAL A 157 -4.45 -12.97 11.38
CA VAL A 157 -5.91 -12.87 11.55
C VAL A 157 -6.25 -11.88 12.67
N THR A 158 -5.56 -11.98 13.82
CA THR A 158 -5.70 -11.02 14.93
C THR A 158 -5.28 -9.61 14.49
N GLY A 159 -4.17 -9.48 13.78
CA GLY A 159 -3.70 -8.19 13.27
C GLY A 159 -4.69 -7.52 12.32
N ALA A 160 -5.39 -8.29 11.48
CA ALA A 160 -6.44 -7.77 10.63
C ALA A 160 -7.64 -7.25 11.43
N GLN A 161 -8.08 -7.97 12.46
CA GLN A 161 -9.13 -7.48 13.37
C GLN A 161 -8.71 -6.17 14.05
N THR A 162 -7.45 -6.06 14.49
CA THR A 162 -6.94 -4.82 15.09
C THR A 162 -6.99 -3.64 14.10
N VAL A 163 -6.63 -3.86 12.84
CA VAL A 163 -6.73 -2.82 11.79
C VAL A 163 -8.18 -2.41 11.58
N LEU A 164 -9.12 -3.36 11.51
CA LEU A 164 -10.53 -3.03 11.31
C LEU A 164 -11.14 -2.27 12.50
N ASN A 165 -10.85 -2.69 13.73
CA ASN A 165 -11.31 -1.98 14.92
C ASN A 165 -10.79 -0.53 14.96
N TYR A 166 -9.54 -0.34 14.53
CA TYR A 166 -8.97 1.00 14.40
C TYR A 166 -9.67 1.82 13.30
N LEU A 167 -9.99 1.20 12.16
CA LEU A 167 -10.75 1.88 11.11
C LEU A 167 -12.14 2.27 11.59
N ASP A 168 -12.80 1.42 12.40
CA ASP A 168 -14.11 1.72 12.98
C ASP A 168 -14.04 2.93 13.93
N GLU A 169 -13.01 2.98 14.77
CA GLU A 169 -12.79 4.10 15.68
C GLU A 169 -12.57 5.41 14.91
N ILE A 170 -11.76 5.37 13.86
CA ILE A 170 -11.43 6.54 13.04
C ILE A 170 -12.63 7.04 12.21
N LYS A 171 -13.46 6.13 11.72
CA LYS A 171 -14.65 6.45 10.90
C LYS A 171 -15.90 6.70 11.74
N GLU A 172 -15.85 6.37 13.04
CA GLU A 172 -16.99 6.43 13.97
C GLU A 172 -18.17 5.54 13.53
N GLU A 173 -17.91 4.54 12.70
CA GLU A 173 -18.88 3.59 12.16
C GLU A 173 -18.19 2.30 11.72
N GLU A 174 -18.94 1.22 11.49
CA GLU A 174 -18.35 -0.01 10.97
C GLU A 174 -17.78 0.20 9.55
N PHE A 175 -16.47 0.08 9.41
CA PHE A 175 -15.81 0.22 8.12
C PHE A 175 -15.99 -1.05 7.26
N THR A 176 -16.73 -0.94 6.16
CA THR A 176 -17.12 -2.10 5.34
C THR A 176 -16.34 -2.24 4.03
N HIS A 177 -15.63 -1.21 3.59
CA HIS A 177 -14.94 -1.17 2.29
C HIS A 177 -13.49 -1.64 2.43
N TYR A 178 -13.29 -2.94 2.63
CA TYR A 178 -11.96 -3.53 2.71
C TYR A 178 -11.89 -4.89 2.04
N SER A 179 -10.66 -5.32 1.73
CA SER A 179 -10.44 -6.71 1.34
C SER A 179 -9.18 -7.30 1.95
N LEU A 180 -9.30 -8.56 2.34
CA LEU A 180 -8.24 -9.40 2.85
C LEU A 180 -7.66 -10.20 1.69
N PHE A 181 -6.34 -10.36 1.65
CA PHE A 181 -5.73 -11.26 0.67
C PHE A 181 -4.66 -12.12 1.31
N ARG A 182 -4.51 -13.34 0.80
CA ARG A 182 -3.47 -14.26 1.27
C ARG A 182 -2.14 -13.84 0.67
N ASN A 183 -1.18 -13.48 1.53
CA ASN A 183 0.19 -13.21 1.12
C ASN A 183 1.11 -14.37 1.55
N GLU A 184 2.27 -14.50 0.88
CA GLU A 184 3.23 -15.58 1.10
C GLU A 184 2.58 -16.97 1.10
N TYR A 185 1.62 -17.17 0.19
CA TYR A 185 0.89 -18.41 0.08
C TYR A 185 1.79 -19.51 -0.48
N ASN A 186 2.00 -20.57 0.30
CA ASN A 186 2.67 -21.78 -0.16
C ASN A 186 1.70 -22.96 -0.11
N SER A 187 1.39 -23.53 -1.27
CA SER A 187 0.42 -24.63 -1.40
C SER A 187 0.85 -25.91 -0.66
N SER A 188 2.15 -26.08 -0.38
CA SER A 188 2.65 -27.24 0.38
C SER A 188 2.30 -27.16 1.87
N LYS A 189 2.07 -25.96 2.43
CA LYS A 189 1.74 -25.75 3.84
C LYS A 189 0.27 -25.99 4.15
N LYS A 190 -0.23 -27.19 3.84
CA LYS A 190 -1.66 -27.56 3.92
C LYS A 190 -2.30 -27.30 5.28
N VAL A 191 -1.66 -27.71 6.38
CA VAL A 191 -2.18 -27.52 7.74
C VAL A 191 -2.43 -26.04 8.03
N MET A 192 -1.44 -25.21 7.75
CA MET A 192 -1.50 -23.77 7.98
C MET A 192 -2.55 -23.09 7.07
N ASN A 193 -2.63 -23.52 5.80
CA ASN A 193 -3.62 -23.00 4.87
C ASN A 193 -5.05 -23.36 5.29
N ASN A 194 -5.28 -24.59 5.74
CA ASN A 194 -6.60 -25.03 6.22
C ASN A 194 -7.01 -24.26 7.47
N PHE A 195 -6.09 -24.08 8.43
CA PHE A 195 -6.34 -23.29 9.63
C PHE A 195 -6.73 -21.84 9.28
N LEU A 196 -5.95 -21.18 8.43
CA LEU A 196 -6.22 -19.79 8.04
C LEU A 196 -7.52 -19.66 7.25
N GLN A 197 -7.82 -20.60 6.36
CA GLN A 197 -9.10 -20.63 5.66
C GLN A 197 -10.28 -20.74 6.64
N SER A 198 -10.20 -21.66 7.62
CA SER A 198 -11.26 -21.81 8.62
C SER A 198 -11.46 -20.56 9.48
N GLU A 199 -10.38 -19.88 9.86
CA GLU A 199 -10.48 -18.64 10.66
C GLU A 199 -11.09 -17.49 9.85
N LEU A 200 -10.70 -17.36 8.57
CA LEU A 200 -11.26 -16.34 7.68
C LEU A 200 -12.75 -16.57 7.37
N GLU A 201 -13.20 -17.83 7.32
CA GLU A 201 -14.62 -18.18 7.12
C GLU A 201 -15.46 -18.05 8.40
N ARG A 202 -14.85 -18.31 9.56
CA ARG A 202 -15.49 -18.25 10.86
C ARG A 202 -15.81 -16.82 11.30
N ILE A 203 -14.94 -15.86 10.98
CA ILE A 203 -15.13 -14.46 11.34
C ILE A 203 -16.10 -13.83 10.34
N ASP A 204 -17.33 -13.52 10.78
CA ASP A 204 -18.41 -13.07 9.89
C ASP A 204 -18.02 -11.85 9.05
N ARG A 205 -17.34 -10.87 9.66
CA ARG A 205 -16.87 -9.67 8.97
C ARG A 205 -15.86 -9.98 7.84
N PHE A 206 -15.11 -11.08 7.96
CA PHE A 206 -14.11 -11.47 6.96
C PHE A 206 -14.70 -12.25 5.79
N ARG A 207 -15.73 -13.06 6.04
CA ARG A 207 -16.22 -14.10 5.10
C ARG A 207 -16.40 -13.63 3.65
N ASN A 208 -16.95 -12.44 3.45
CA ASN A 208 -17.24 -11.89 2.12
C ASN A 208 -16.18 -10.91 1.59
N ASN A 209 -15.16 -10.62 2.39
CA ASN A 209 -14.12 -9.63 2.09
C ASN A 209 -12.77 -10.27 1.74
N VAL A 210 -12.71 -11.59 1.52
CA VAL A 210 -11.46 -12.27 1.14
C VAL A 210 -11.34 -12.33 -0.38
N LEU A 211 -10.27 -11.74 -0.93
CA LEU A 211 -9.92 -11.82 -2.34
C LEU A 211 -9.61 -13.26 -2.77
N LYS A 212 -9.98 -13.58 -4.00
CA LYS A 212 -9.65 -14.85 -4.64
C LYS A 212 -8.16 -14.92 -4.92
N THR A 213 -7.54 -13.79 -5.28
CA THR A 213 -6.11 -13.73 -5.53
C THR A 213 -5.30 -14.02 -4.26
N ARG A 214 -4.29 -14.89 -4.42
CA ARG A 214 -3.29 -15.19 -3.40
C ARG A 214 -1.92 -14.88 -3.97
N ILE A 215 -1.09 -14.18 -3.22
CA ILE A 215 0.29 -13.91 -3.60
C ILE A 215 1.16 -15.04 -3.07
N ARG A 216 1.84 -15.76 -3.97
CA ARG A 216 2.68 -16.91 -3.57
C ARG A 216 3.93 -16.47 -2.82
N THR A 217 4.51 -17.37 -2.02
CA THR A 217 5.90 -17.21 -1.58
C THR A 217 6.82 -17.32 -2.80
N ASP A 218 7.65 -16.30 -3.04
CA ASP A 218 8.58 -16.25 -4.16
C ASP A 218 9.85 -15.47 -3.75
N GLU A 219 11.02 -16.10 -3.85
CA GLU A 219 12.31 -15.50 -3.46
C GLU A 219 12.65 -14.26 -4.30
N ASN A 220 12.13 -14.19 -5.53
CA ASN A 220 12.32 -13.02 -6.38
C ASN A 220 11.74 -11.75 -5.76
N VAL A 221 10.71 -11.85 -4.89
CA VAL A 221 10.16 -10.68 -4.18
C VAL A 221 11.20 -10.11 -3.22
N ALA A 222 11.79 -10.96 -2.38
CA ALA A 222 12.79 -10.55 -1.40
C ALA A 222 14.06 -10.05 -2.10
N GLN A 223 14.53 -10.75 -3.13
CA GLN A 223 15.72 -10.36 -3.89
C GLN A 223 15.52 -9.03 -4.63
N ALA A 224 14.34 -8.80 -5.22
CA ALA A 224 14.03 -7.54 -5.89
C ALA A 224 14.01 -6.35 -4.90
N GLN A 225 13.51 -6.56 -3.69
CA GLN A 225 13.54 -5.54 -2.63
C GLN A 225 14.96 -5.16 -2.21
N VAL A 226 15.87 -6.14 -2.08
CA VAL A 226 17.28 -5.90 -1.71
C VAL A 226 17.99 -4.98 -2.72
N ILE A 227 17.61 -5.05 -3.99
CA ILE A 227 18.17 -4.20 -5.05
C ILE A 227 17.25 -3.03 -5.43
N PHE A 228 16.21 -2.77 -4.64
CA PHE A 228 15.28 -1.65 -4.81
C PHE A 228 14.57 -1.61 -6.16
N LYS A 229 14.00 -2.74 -6.59
CA LYS A 229 13.22 -2.83 -7.82
C LYS A 229 11.90 -3.58 -7.62
N PRO A 230 10.83 -3.22 -8.35
CA PRO A 230 9.68 -4.09 -8.46
C PRO A 230 10.06 -5.41 -9.15
N VAL A 231 9.40 -6.50 -8.79
CA VAL A 231 9.74 -7.85 -9.26
C VAL A 231 9.70 -7.96 -10.77
N TYR A 232 8.75 -7.28 -11.43
CA TYR A 232 8.67 -7.23 -12.88
C TYR A 232 9.97 -6.73 -13.55
N PHE A 233 10.62 -5.73 -12.96
CA PHE A 233 11.85 -5.15 -13.48
C PHE A 233 13.12 -5.87 -12.99
N TYR A 234 13.00 -6.69 -11.96
CA TYR A 234 14.06 -7.57 -11.49
C TYR A 234 14.13 -8.87 -12.30
N ASN A 235 13.04 -9.64 -12.35
CA ASN A 235 12.96 -10.91 -13.06
C ASN A 235 11.57 -11.07 -13.70
N ARG A 236 11.46 -10.77 -15.00
CA ARG A 236 10.21 -10.84 -15.77
C ARG A 236 9.58 -12.23 -15.84
N ASN A 237 10.34 -13.28 -15.55
CA ASN A 237 9.86 -14.67 -15.59
C ASN A 237 9.38 -15.17 -14.22
N ALA A 238 9.49 -14.35 -13.17
CA ALA A 238 9.02 -14.73 -11.84
C ALA A 238 7.51 -14.99 -11.84
N LEU A 239 7.10 -16.14 -11.29
CA LEU A 239 5.70 -16.56 -11.36
C LEU A 239 4.78 -15.65 -10.56
N VAL A 240 5.28 -15.04 -9.47
CA VAL A 240 4.54 -14.07 -8.65
C VAL A 240 4.05 -12.84 -9.42
N ILE A 241 4.63 -12.51 -10.58
CA ILE A 241 4.13 -11.45 -11.46
C ILE A 241 2.69 -11.73 -11.90
N ASN A 242 2.37 -13.01 -12.16
CA ASN A 242 1.01 -13.41 -12.54
C ASN A 242 0.02 -13.26 -11.37
N ASP A 243 0.49 -13.43 -10.13
CA ASP A 243 -0.33 -13.24 -8.94
C ASP A 243 -0.65 -11.75 -8.77
N TYR A 244 0.34 -10.85 -8.89
CA TYR A 244 0.10 -9.40 -8.85
C TYR A 244 -0.73 -8.89 -10.02
N LYS A 245 -0.60 -9.48 -11.20
CA LYS A 245 -1.49 -9.19 -12.34
C LYS A 245 -2.94 -9.62 -12.06
N SER A 246 -3.13 -10.74 -11.37
CA SER A 246 -4.46 -11.20 -10.95
C SER A 246 -5.04 -10.27 -9.88
N MET A 247 -4.22 -9.83 -8.92
CA MET A 247 -4.57 -8.83 -7.91
C MET A 247 -5.04 -7.53 -8.56
N ALA A 248 -4.26 -7.01 -9.50
CA ALA A 248 -4.59 -5.79 -10.25
C ALA A 248 -5.94 -5.90 -10.97
N LYS A 249 -6.23 -7.04 -11.62
CA LYS A 249 -7.52 -7.28 -12.28
C LYS A 249 -8.68 -7.34 -11.28
N GLU A 250 -8.47 -8.00 -10.15
CA GLU A 250 -9.48 -8.09 -9.08
C GLU A 250 -9.78 -6.70 -8.49
N MET A 251 -8.76 -5.87 -8.29
CA MET A 251 -8.92 -4.47 -7.87
C MET A 251 -9.68 -3.61 -8.89
N ILE A 252 -9.42 -3.78 -10.18
CA ILE A 252 -10.20 -3.12 -11.23
C ILE A 252 -11.67 -3.54 -11.14
N ALA A 253 -11.95 -4.82 -10.97
CA ALA A 253 -13.31 -5.33 -10.83
C ALA A 253 -14.01 -4.79 -9.58
N LEU A 254 -13.31 -4.69 -8.44
CA LEU A 254 -13.83 -4.06 -7.22
C LEU A 254 -14.20 -2.59 -7.45
N LYS A 255 -13.30 -1.80 -8.06
CA LYS A 255 -13.56 -0.39 -8.38
C LYS A 255 -14.80 -0.22 -9.28
N GLU A 256 -15.01 -1.16 -10.20
CA GLU A 256 -16.14 -1.15 -11.14
C GLU A 256 -17.43 -1.76 -10.55
N GLY A 257 -17.45 -2.18 -9.28
CA GLY A 257 -18.62 -2.77 -8.62
C GLY A 257 -19.02 -4.14 -9.18
N LYS A 258 -18.06 -4.90 -9.74
CA LYS A 258 -18.29 -6.20 -10.39
C LYS A 258 -18.04 -7.41 -9.46
N LEU A 259 -17.73 -7.16 -8.19
CA LEU A 259 -17.42 -8.16 -7.16
C LEU A 259 -18.16 -7.84 -5.87
#